data_AF-A0A3D5EEY5-F1
#
_entry.id   AF-A0A3D5EEY5-F1
#
_cell.length_a   1.000
_cell.length_b   1.000
_cell.length_c   1.000
_cell.angle_alpha   90.00
_cell.angle_beta   90.00
_cell.angle_gamma   90.00
#
_symmetry.space_group_name_H-M   'P 1'
#
loop_
_entity.id
_entity.type
_entity.pdbx_description
1 polymer ?
#
loop_
_entity_poly.entity_id
_entity_poly.type
_entity_poly.pdbx_seq_one_letter_code
_entity_poly.pdbx_strand_id
1 'polypeptide(L)'
;MSEYRLKSDGSVKTKSEVVALFPNTSIPKVWTEQVCSDLGIDVVFETPKPTSSEAYKHYVRNGVEQNDNDQWVQAWVEQDMFADTTVDGVTT
;
A
#
# COMPACT_ATOMS: atom_id res chain seq x y z
N MET A 1 11.02 -0.39 1.27
CA MET A 1 11.17 1.09 1.24
C MET A 1 9.98 1.62 2.02
N SER A 2 10.15 2.59 2.91
CA SER A 2 9.02 3.09 3.71
C SER A 2 7.96 3.76 2.81
N GLU A 3 6.74 3.26 2.92
CA GLU A 3 5.55 3.77 2.24
C GLU A 3 4.73 4.62 3.23
N TYR A 4 4.06 5.63 2.69
CA TYR A 4 3.20 6.54 3.46
C TYR A 4 1.88 6.72 2.73
N ARG A 5 0.78 6.66 3.46
CA ARG A 5 -0.56 6.93 2.95
C ARG A 5 -0.90 8.39 3.18
N LEU A 6 -1.36 9.11 2.16
CA LEU A 6 -1.94 10.44 2.34
C LEU A 6 -3.36 10.33 2.90
N LYS A 7 -3.66 11.05 3.98
CA LYS A 7 -5.00 11.04 4.59
C LYS A 7 -6.07 11.65 3.70
N SER A 8 -5.68 12.57 2.82
CA SER A 8 -6.57 13.32 1.94
C SER A 8 -7.24 12.47 0.86
N ASP A 9 -6.50 11.55 0.25
CA ASP A 9 -6.97 10.75 -0.89
C ASP A 9 -6.76 9.24 -0.72
N GLY A 10 -6.03 8.81 0.32
CA GLY A 10 -5.68 7.41 0.54
C GLY A 10 -4.58 6.87 -0.37
N SER A 11 -3.96 7.72 -1.20
CA SER A 11 -2.87 7.31 -2.09
C SER A 11 -1.62 6.95 -1.29
N VAL A 12 -0.90 5.94 -1.76
CA VAL A 12 0.36 5.49 -1.17
C VAL A 12 1.52 6.11 -1.93
N LYS A 13 2.44 6.74 -1.21
CA LYS A 13 3.61 7.44 -1.74
C LYS A 13 4.87 7.02 -0.99
N THR A 14 5.99 7.10 -1.68
CA THR A 14 7.32 6.95 -1.07
C THR A 14 7.69 8.19 -0.25
N LYS A 15 8.67 8.04 0.64
CA LYS A 15 9.21 9.16 1.41
C LYS A 15 9.61 10.35 0.53
N SER A 16 10.31 10.08 -0.58
CA SER A 16 10.77 11.12 -1.51
C SER A 16 9.63 11.87 -2.18
N GLU A 17 8.57 11.16 -2.58
CA GLU A 17 7.39 11.79 -3.18
C GLU A 17 6.66 12.68 -2.18
N VAL A 18 6.52 12.23 -0.92
CA VAL A 18 5.94 13.06 0.14
C VAL A 18 6.78 14.31 0.38
N VAL A 19 8.11 14.21 0.46
CA VAL A 19 8.99 15.39 0.57
C VAL A 19 8.80 16.34 -0.61
N ALA A 20 8.65 15.81 -1.83
CA ALA A 20 8.44 16.61 -3.03
C ALA A 20 7.10 17.39 -3.03
N LEU A 21 6.10 16.94 -2.26
CA LEU A 21 4.83 17.67 -2.09
C LEU A 21 4.97 18.93 -1.23
N PHE A 22 6.02 19.02 -0.41
CA PHE A 22 6.24 20.15 0.51
C PHE A 22 7.61 20.82 0.27
N PRO A 23 7.85 21.39 -0.93
CA PRO A 23 9.16 21.91 -1.31
C PRO A 23 9.64 23.11 -0.47
N ASN A 24 8.70 23.86 0.13
CA ASN A 24 8.99 25.03 0.97
C ASN A 24 8.94 24.71 2.47
N THR A 25 8.85 23.43 2.85
CA THR A 25 8.77 23.00 4.24
C THR A 25 10.06 22.31 4.64
N SER A 26 10.67 22.75 5.75
CA SER A 26 11.83 22.05 6.32
C SER A 26 11.37 20.80 7.08
N ILE A 27 11.36 19.67 6.39
CA ILE A 27 10.93 18.40 6.99
C ILE A 27 12.10 17.74 7.75
N PRO A 28 11.90 17.28 8.99
CA PRO A 28 12.92 16.54 9.73
C PRO A 28 13.35 15.24 9.03
N LYS A 29 14.57 14.78 9.32
CA LYS A 29 15.09 13.51 8.78
C LYS A 29 14.34 12.28 9.33
N VAL A 30 13.99 12.33 10.61
CA VAL A 30 13.22 11.29 11.33
C VAL A 30 11.77 11.75 11.43
N TRP A 31 10.84 10.92 10.98
CA TRP A 31 9.40 11.24 10.99
C TRP A 31 8.77 10.55 12.18
N THR A 32 8.42 11.33 13.19
CA THR A 32 7.63 10.87 14.35
C THR A 32 6.14 10.90 14.01
N GLU A 33 5.31 10.33 14.87
CA GLU A 33 3.85 10.39 14.72
C GLU A 33 3.33 11.83 14.59
N GLN A 34 3.92 12.78 15.32
CA GLN A 34 3.56 14.19 15.22
C GLN A 34 3.88 14.75 13.83
N VAL A 35 5.07 14.49 13.29
CA VAL A 35 5.46 14.94 11.94
C VAL A 35 4.53 14.34 10.89
N CYS A 36 4.18 13.06 11.03
CA CYS A 36 3.23 12.41 10.14
C CYS A 36 1.84 13.06 10.23
N SER A 37 1.37 13.36 11.43
CA SER A 37 0.10 14.07 11.65
C SER A 37 0.09 15.46 11.02
N ASP A 38 1.17 16.23 11.20
CA ASP A 38 1.30 17.59 10.67
C ASP A 38 1.36 17.61 9.13
N LEU A 39 1.98 16.58 8.52
CA LEU A 39 2.02 16.40 7.07
C LEU A 39 0.73 15.75 6.51
N GLY A 40 -0.19 15.30 7.37
CA GLY A 40 -1.40 14.61 6.95
C GLY A 40 -1.15 13.24 6.32
N ILE A 41 -0.12 12.52 6.78
CA ILE A 41 0.26 11.19 6.32
C ILE A 41 0.15 10.14 7.43
N ASP A 42 -0.05 8.90 7.04
CA ASP A 42 0.06 7.72 7.91
C ASP A 42 1.21 6.84 7.44
N VAL A 43 1.93 6.23 8.39
CA VAL A 43 2.99 5.27 8.09
C VAL A 43 2.35 3.95 7.68
N VAL A 44 2.79 3.40 6.54
CA VAL A 44 2.37 2.07 6.10
C VAL A 44 3.42 1.05 6.53
N PHE A 45 3.03 0.13 7.41
CA PHE A 45 3.89 -0.94 7.90
C PHE A 45 3.94 -2.09 6.91
N GLU A 46 5.16 -2.51 6.56
CA GLU A 46 5.40 -3.66 5.69
C GLU A 46 4.91 -4.95 6.37
N THR A 47 4.09 -5.74 5.67
CA THR A 47 3.61 -7.04 6.16
C THR A 47 4.21 -8.17 5.32
N PRO A 48 4.51 -9.33 5.91
CA PRO A 48 4.98 -10.47 5.15
C PRO A 48 3.90 -10.89 4.14
N LYS A 49 4.32 -11.11 2.89
CA LYS A 49 3.44 -11.63 1.85
C LYS A 49 2.86 -12.98 2.31
N PRO A 50 1.53 -13.17 2.32
CA PRO A 50 0.93 -14.43 2.73
C PRO A 50 1.34 -15.59 1.83
N THR A 51 1.40 -16.80 2.39
CA THR A 51 1.60 -18.03 1.63
C THR A 51 0.36 -18.30 0.79
N SER A 52 0.54 -18.56 -0.50
CA SER A 52 -0.53 -18.95 -1.42
C SER A 52 -1.24 -20.20 -0.93
N SER A 53 -2.58 -20.18 -0.92
CA SER A 53 -3.38 -21.33 -0.47
C SER A 53 -3.30 -22.51 -1.46
N GLU A 54 -3.08 -22.21 -2.74
CA GLU A 54 -3.10 -23.17 -3.85
C GLU A 54 -1.91 -22.98 -4.81
N ALA A 55 -1.58 -24.01 -5.59
CA ALA A 55 -0.42 -24.03 -6.48
C ALA A 55 -0.47 -23.01 -7.64
N TYR A 56 -1.67 -22.53 -8.02
CA TYR A 56 -1.88 -21.62 -9.15
C TYR A 56 -2.40 -20.25 -8.73
N LYS A 57 -2.33 -19.94 -7.43
CA LYS A 57 -2.74 -18.65 -6.88
C LYS A 57 -1.54 -17.94 -6.32
N HIS A 58 -1.54 -16.62 -6.40
CA HIS A 58 -0.49 -15.79 -5.83
C HIS A 58 -1.10 -14.54 -5.20
N TYR A 59 -0.51 -14.08 -4.11
CA TYR A 59 -0.89 -12.81 -3.53
C TYR A 59 -0.26 -11.65 -4.31
N VAL A 60 -1.06 -10.64 -4.65
CA VAL A 60 -0.60 -9.38 -5.23
C VAL A 60 -0.90 -8.23 -4.28
N ARG A 61 -0.16 -7.14 -4.44
CA ARG A 61 -0.33 -5.97 -3.58
C ARG A 61 -1.63 -5.26 -3.92
N ASN A 62 -2.51 -5.09 -2.93
CA ASN A 62 -3.83 -4.46 -3.10
C ASN A 62 -4.02 -3.27 -2.16
N GLY A 63 -3.13 -2.28 -2.26
CA GLY A 63 -3.23 -1.06 -1.46
C GLY A 63 -2.84 -1.26 0.00
N VAL A 64 -3.61 -0.66 0.91
CA VAL A 64 -3.36 -0.66 2.35
C VAL A 64 -4.65 -0.85 3.12
N GLU A 65 -4.58 -1.51 4.26
CA GLU A 65 -5.69 -1.76 5.16
C GLU A 65 -5.31 -1.34 6.59
N GLN A 66 -6.31 -1.06 7.41
CA GLN A 66 -6.09 -0.73 8.81
C GLN A 66 -6.19 -2.01 9.65
N ASN A 67 -5.19 -2.28 10.49
CA ASN A 67 -5.20 -3.43 11.40
C ASN A 67 -5.93 -3.10 12.72
N ASP A 68 -6.08 -4.11 13.60
CA ASP A 68 -6.76 -3.98 14.90
C ASP A 68 -6.08 -2.98 15.87
N ASN A 69 -4.85 -2.57 15.59
CA ASN A 69 -4.10 -1.58 16.38
C ASN A 69 -4.19 -0.16 15.80
N ASP A 70 -5.16 0.10 14.92
CA ASP A 70 -5.33 1.37 14.19
C ASP A 70 -4.14 1.75 13.28
N GLN A 71 -3.26 0.79 12.96
CA GLN A 71 -2.11 1.04 12.10
C GLN A 71 -2.40 0.64 10.65
N TRP A 72 -1.87 1.42 9.72
CA TRP A 72 -1.97 1.11 8.30
C TRP A 72 -0.91 0.08 7.91
N VAL A 73 -1.35 -1.00 7.29
CA VAL A 73 -0.50 -2.10 6.84
C VAL A 73 -0.69 -2.36 5.36
N GLN A 74 0.30 -3.02 4.76
CA GLN A 74 0.21 -3.47 3.37
C GLN A 74 -0.90 -4.52 3.22
N ALA A 75 -1.87 -4.27 2.33
CA ALA A 75 -2.95 -5.19 2.05
C ALA A 75 -2.62 -6.10 0.86
N TRP A 76 -2.99 -7.38 0.95
CA TRP A 76 -2.71 -8.38 -0.08
C TRP A 76 -4.01 -9.01 -0.56
N VAL A 77 -4.14 -9.23 -1.87
CA VAL A 77 -5.26 -9.97 -2.45
C VAL A 77 -4.74 -11.21 -3.15
N GLU A 78 -5.43 -12.34 -2.99
CA GLU A 78 -5.12 -13.55 -3.74
C GLU A 78 -5.67 -13.43 -5.15
N GLN A 79 -4.81 -13.61 -6.15
CA GLN A 79 -5.16 -13.59 -7.55
C GLN A 79 -4.80 -14.94 -8.20
N ASP A 80 -5.74 -15.48 -8.97
CA ASP A 80 -5.52 -16.65 -9.80
C ASP A 80 -4.66 -16.29 -11.01
N MET A 81 -3.64 -17.10 -11.29
CA MET A 81 -2.73 -16.89 -12.43
C MET A 81 -3.46 -16.93 -13.79
N PHE A 82 -4.64 -17.54 -13.87
CA PHE A 82 -5.41 -17.73 -15.11
C PHE A 82 -6.71 -16.93 -15.19
N ALA A 83 -6.95 -15.99 -14.26
CA ALA A 83 -8.19 -15.19 -14.24
C ALA A 83 -8.45 -14.40 -15.54
N ASP A 84 -7.43 -14.13 -16.36
CA ASP A 84 -7.54 -13.46 -17.66
C ASP A 84 -8.08 -14.36 -18.80
N THR A 85 -8.40 -15.64 -18.54
CA THR A 85 -8.89 -16.56 -19.58
C THR A 85 -10.42 -16.59 -19.74
N THR A 86 -11.08 -15.45 -19.61
CA THR A 86 -12.47 -15.34 -20.10
C THR A 86 -12.44 -14.81 -21.54
N VAL A 87 -12.23 -15.73 -22.50
CA VAL A 87 -12.62 -15.50 -23.90
C VAL A 87 -14.12 -15.25 -23.92
N ASP A 88 -14.53 -14.15 -24.55
CA ASP A 88 -15.90 -13.80 -24.90
C ASP A 88 -16.61 -14.95 -25.66
N GLY A 89 -17.10 -15.94 -24.92
CA GLY A 89 -18.25 -16.78 -25.29
C GLY A 89 -18.17 -17.60 -26.58
N VAL A 90 -17.00 -17.86 -27.18
CA VAL A 90 -16.90 -18.75 -28.35
C VAL A 90 -16.10 -20.00 -28.01
N THR A 91 -16.82 -21.12 -27.94
CA THR A 91 -16.24 -22.46 -28.08
C THR A 91 -15.60 -22.58 -29.47
N THR A 92 -14.37 -23.06 -29.54
CA THR A 92 -13.84 -23.74 -30.73
C THR A 92 -13.32 -25.10 -30.31
#